data_AF-A0A0L8HE47-F1
#
_entry.id   AF-A0A0L8HE47-F1
#
_cell.length_a   1.000
_cell.length_b   1.000
_cell.length_c   1.000
_cell.angle_alpha   90.00
_cell.angle_beta   90.00
_cell.angle_gamma   90.00
#
_symmetry.space_group_name_H-M   'P 1'
#
loop_
_entity.id
_entity.type
_entity.pdbx_description
1 polymer ?
#
loop_
_entity_poly.entity_id
_entity_poly.type
_entity_poly.pdbx_seq_one_letter_code
_entity_poly.pdbx_strand_id
1 'polypeptide(L)'
;IPIQPTLFFHTEFLTYNPHYTLFIHHTRNNPFVLSTNCFEDVYIHDSLNLSVSQELMAQITTLYSPQTNIIPTIQQVHIINLQVGAYDRGLFALAYAFELVIGNAPEKFLYDQSKMRAHLRFCLENNKLVSFLKVKIS
;
A
#
# COMPACT_ATOMS: atom_id res chain seq x y z
N ILE A 1 24.14 24.54 -0.39
CA ILE A 1 24.46 23.11 -0.15
C ILE A 1 23.71 22.31 -1.21
N PRO A 2 24.38 21.76 -2.23
CA PRO A 2 23.69 20.94 -3.21
C PRO A 2 23.39 19.58 -2.55
N ILE A 3 22.12 19.18 -2.53
CA ILE A 3 21.72 17.83 -2.14
C ILE A 3 22.13 16.92 -3.30
N GLN A 4 23.18 16.13 -3.13
CA GLN A 4 23.45 15.04 -4.06
C GLN A 4 22.30 14.03 -3.99
N PRO A 5 21.70 13.64 -5.12
CA PRO A 5 20.77 12.53 -5.14
C PRO A 5 21.60 11.27 -4.97
N THR A 6 21.83 10.83 -3.73
CA THR A 6 22.20 9.44 -3.47
C THR A 6 21.01 8.59 -3.89
N LEU A 7 21.07 8.14 -5.13
CA LEU A 7 20.17 7.18 -5.73
C LEU A 7 20.42 5.84 -5.04
N PHE A 8 19.76 5.61 -3.91
CA PHE A 8 19.75 4.32 -3.23
C PHE A 8 18.93 3.35 -4.08
N PHE A 9 19.55 2.70 -5.05
CA PHE A 9 19.03 1.47 -5.63
C PHE A 9 19.64 0.30 -4.87
N HIS A 10 18.97 -0.11 -3.80
CA HIS A 10 19.15 -1.43 -3.24
C HIS A 10 18.03 -2.31 -3.78
N THR A 11 18.35 -3.09 -4.81
CA THR A 11 17.42 -4.04 -5.41
C THR A 11 17.87 -5.43 -5.01
N GLU A 12 17.53 -5.85 -3.80
CA GLU A 12 17.49 -7.29 -3.53
C GLU A 12 16.25 -7.82 -4.24
N PHE A 13 16.45 -8.74 -5.18
CA PHE A 13 15.35 -9.54 -5.71
C PHE A 13 14.86 -10.42 -4.56
N LEU A 14 13.93 -9.89 -3.77
CA LEU A 14 13.23 -10.68 -2.77
C LEU A 14 12.62 -11.87 -3.52
N THR A 15 12.95 -13.08 -3.07
CA THR A 15 12.31 -14.27 -3.61
C THR A 15 10.82 -14.14 -3.34
N TYR A 16 10.02 -14.12 -4.40
CA TYR A 16 8.57 -13.96 -4.30
C TYR A 16 8.00 -15.00 -3.33
N ASN A 17 7.35 -14.53 -2.26
CA ASN A 17 6.68 -15.40 -1.31
C ASN A 17 5.17 -15.41 -1.64
N PRO A 18 4.64 -16.54 -2.14
CA PRO A 18 3.24 -16.62 -2.57
C PRO A 18 2.25 -16.66 -1.40
N HIS A 19 2.67 -16.57 -0.14
CA HIS A 19 1.77 -16.69 0.99
C HIS A 19 1.41 -15.39 1.70
N TYR A 20 2.29 -14.38 1.80
CA TYR A 20 2.00 -13.14 2.54
C TYR A 20 2.94 -11.99 2.12
N THR A 21 2.80 -11.52 0.90
CA THR A 21 3.56 -10.39 0.34
C THR A 21 2.67 -9.16 0.22
N LEU A 22 3.26 -7.99 0.45
CA LEU A 22 2.61 -6.70 0.25
C LEU A 22 3.50 -5.79 -0.61
N PHE A 23 2.90 -5.07 -1.55
CA PHE A 23 3.60 -4.11 -2.40
C PHE A 23 2.87 -2.78 -2.41
N ILE A 24 3.61 -1.69 -2.18
CA ILE A 24 3.12 -0.34 -2.44
C ILE A 24 3.49 0.01 -3.88
N HIS A 25 2.46 0.18 -4.72
CA HIS A 25 2.59 0.57 -6.11
C HIS A 25 2.57 2.07 -6.23
N HIS A 26 3.41 2.62 -7.11
CA HIS A 26 3.34 3.99 -7.54
C HIS A 26 3.45 4.02 -9.06
N THR A 27 2.44 4.54 -9.75
CA THR A 27 2.46 4.70 -11.21
C THR A 27 2.31 6.17 -11.58
N ARG A 28 2.63 6.52 -12.83
CA ARG A 28 2.55 7.91 -13.32
C ARG A 28 1.13 8.51 -13.23
N ASN A 29 0.11 7.67 -13.41
CA ASN A 29 -1.30 8.08 -13.47
C ASN A 29 -2.13 7.61 -12.28
N ASN A 30 -1.68 6.57 -11.55
CA ASN A 30 -2.31 6.06 -10.34
C ASN A 30 -1.38 6.28 -9.13
N PRO A 31 -1.67 7.29 -8.29
CA PRO A 31 -0.95 7.56 -7.06
C PRO A 31 -1.10 6.41 -6.07
N PHE A 32 -0.02 6.13 -5.35
CA PHE A 32 0.15 5.16 -4.26
C PHE A 32 -1.04 4.26 -3.92
N VAL A 33 -0.92 2.97 -4.24
CA VAL A 33 -1.91 1.92 -3.94
C VAL A 33 -1.20 0.75 -3.28
N LEU A 34 -1.85 0.07 -2.33
CA LEU A 34 -1.30 -1.13 -1.71
C LEU A 34 -1.92 -2.37 -2.35
N SER A 35 -1.09 -3.35 -2.72
CA SER A 35 -1.53 -4.70 -3.03
C SER A 35 -1.01 -5.69 -1.98
N THR A 36 -1.75 -6.77 -1.79
CA THR A 36 -1.37 -7.89 -0.92
C THR A 36 -1.91 -9.18 -1.53
N ASN A 37 -1.20 -10.29 -1.42
CA ASN A 37 -1.78 -11.60 -1.74
C ASN A 37 -2.27 -12.33 -0.49
N CYS A 38 -3.41 -13.01 -0.66
CA CYS A 38 -3.83 -14.07 0.24
C CYS A 38 -4.11 -15.29 -0.65
N PHE A 39 -3.24 -16.30 -0.57
CA PHE A 39 -3.24 -17.43 -1.50
C PHE A 39 -3.08 -16.98 -2.96
N GLU A 40 -4.05 -17.31 -3.83
CA GLU A 40 -4.01 -17.04 -5.28
C GLU A 40 -4.63 -15.68 -5.65
N ASP A 41 -5.31 -15.03 -4.69
CA ASP A 41 -5.99 -13.76 -4.91
C ASP A 41 -5.10 -12.59 -4.50
N VAL A 42 -5.14 -11.53 -5.31
CA VAL A 42 -4.49 -10.25 -5.00
C VAL A 42 -5.54 -9.23 -4.62
N TYR A 43 -5.39 -8.66 -3.44
CA TYR A 43 -6.25 -7.64 -2.88
C TYR A 43 -5.63 -6.26 -3.06
N ILE A 44 -6.41 -5.32 -3.57
CA ILE A 44 -6.03 -3.93 -3.77
C ILE A 44 -6.70 -3.07 -2.71
N HIS A 45 -5.90 -2.33 -1.96
CA HIS A 45 -6.34 -1.32 -1.01
C HIS A 45 -6.03 0.07 -1.57
N ASP A 46 -7.05 0.72 -2.11
CA ASP A 46 -6.98 2.11 -2.58
C ASP A 46 -7.89 2.99 -1.71
N SER A 47 -7.26 3.98 -1.06
CA SER A 47 -7.92 5.01 -0.25
C SER A 47 -9.01 5.82 -0.97
N LEU A 48 -9.08 5.79 -2.30
CA LEU A 48 -10.10 6.51 -3.09
C LEU A 48 -11.05 5.58 -3.85
N ASN A 49 -10.92 4.26 -3.70
CA ASN A 49 -11.69 3.26 -4.46
C ASN A 49 -11.70 3.53 -5.98
N LEU A 50 -10.59 3.99 -6.57
CA LEU A 50 -10.52 4.21 -8.01
C LEU A 50 -10.45 2.88 -8.75
N SER A 51 -10.85 2.89 -10.02
CA SER A 51 -10.73 1.72 -10.87
C SER A 51 -9.26 1.32 -11.06
N VAL A 52 -9.02 0.01 -11.05
CA VAL A 52 -7.71 -0.57 -11.31
C VAL A 52 -7.31 -0.30 -12.75
N SER A 53 -6.21 0.43 -12.97
CA SER A 53 -5.73 0.74 -14.32
C SER A 53 -4.99 -0.45 -14.96
N GLN A 54 -4.86 -0.45 -16.28
CA GLN A 54 -4.11 -1.47 -17.00
C GLN A 54 -2.64 -1.53 -16.58
N GLU A 55 -2.02 -0.38 -16.29
CA GLU A 55 -0.64 -0.32 -15.82
C GLU A 55 -0.47 -0.94 -14.44
N LEU A 56 -1.44 -0.71 -13.53
CA LEU A 56 -1.44 -1.35 -12.21
C LEU A 56 -1.63 -2.86 -12.33
N MET A 57 -2.56 -3.31 -13.18
CA MET A 57 -2.75 -4.75 -13.45
C MET A 57 -1.47 -5.40 -14.00
N ALA A 58 -0.77 -4.72 -14.92
CA ALA A 58 0.50 -5.21 -15.47
C ALA A 58 1.59 -5.33 -14.39
N GLN A 59 1.71 -4.33 -13.49
CA GLN A 59 2.63 -4.40 -12.36
C GLN A 59 2.30 -5.56 -11.42
N ILE A 60 1.03 -5.71 -11.04
CA ILE A 60 0.56 -6.80 -10.18
C ILE A 60 0.86 -8.16 -10.83
N THR A 61 0.52 -8.34 -12.10
CA THR A 61 0.78 -9.60 -12.82
C THR A 61 2.27 -9.94 -12.83
N THR A 62 3.12 -8.95 -13.06
CA THR A 62 4.58 -9.13 -13.06
C THR A 62 5.11 -9.57 -11.70
N LEU A 63 4.57 -9.00 -10.61
CA LEU A 63 5.04 -9.25 -9.25
C LEU A 63 4.53 -10.57 -8.67
N TYR A 64 3.27 -10.92 -8.93
CA TYR A 64 2.62 -12.08 -8.32
C TYR A 64 2.61 -13.34 -9.20
N SER A 65 2.93 -13.21 -10.50
CA SER A 65 2.93 -14.34 -11.45
C SER A 65 4.20 -14.45 -12.30
N PRO A 66 5.41 -14.35 -11.73
CA PRO A 66 6.63 -14.37 -12.53
C PRO A 66 6.91 -15.71 -13.23
N GLN A 67 6.27 -16.82 -12.81
CA GLN A 67 6.63 -18.18 -13.25
C GLN A 67 5.45 -19.15 -13.46
N THR A 68 4.23 -18.80 -13.05
CA THR A 68 3.13 -19.77 -12.95
C THR A 68 2.18 -19.78 -14.15
N ASN A 69 2.27 -18.82 -15.08
CA ASN A 69 1.26 -18.55 -16.14
C ASN A 69 -0.17 -18.36 -15.59
N ILE A 70 -0.35 -18.31 -14.27
CA ILE A 70 -1.63 -18.08 -13.61
C ILE A 70 -1.78 -16.58 -13.48
N ILE A 71 -2.82 -16.03 -14.10
CA ILE A 71 -3.20 -14.63 -13.91
C ILE A 71 -3.88 -14.55 -12.54
N PRO A 72 -3.38 -13.72 -11.61
CA PRO A 72 -3.98 -13.63 -10.29
C PRO A 72 -5.36 -12.98 -10.43
N THR A 73 -6.33 -13.47 -9.65
CA THR A 73 -7.60 -12.77 -9.55
C THR A 73 -7.37 -11.50 -8.73
N ILE A 74 -7.66 -10.35 -9.33
CA ILE A 74 -7.48 -9.06 -8.68
C ILE A 74 -8.82 -8.63 -8.08
N GLN A 75 -8.84 -8.42 -6.76
CA GLN A 75 -10.01 -7.97 -6.01
C GLN A 75 -9.73 -6.62 -5.37
N GLN A 76 -10.65 -5.68 -5.53
CA GLN A 76 -10.55 -4.38 -4.86
C GLN A 76 -11.30 -4.43 -3.52
N VAL A 77 -10.57 -4.13 -2.44
CA VAL A 77 -11.18 -4.01 -1.12
C VAL A 77 -11.94 -2.69 -1.07
N HIS A 78 -13.22 -2.77 -0.70
CA HIS A 78 -14.07 -1.60 -0.61
C HIS A 78 -13.73 -0.78 0.65
N ILE A 79 -13.11 0.39 0.46
CA ILE A 79 -12.83 1.32 1.55
C ILE A 79 -14.06 2.20 1.82
N ILE A 80 -14.60 2.13 3.03
CA ILE A 80 -15.79 2.91 3.42
C ILE A 80 -15.42 4.38 3.64
N ASN A 81 -14.28 4.63 4.27
CA ASN A 81 -13.82 5.97 4.62
C ASN A 81 -12.74 6.43 3.66
N LEU A 82 -13.17 7.08 2.57
CA LEU A 82 -12.26 7.55 1.54
C LEU A 82 -11.35 8.67 2.06
N GLN A 83 -10.14 8.70 1.52
CA GLN A 83 -9.27 9.85 1.66
C GLN A 83 -9.94 11.12 1.11
N VAL A 84 -9.68 12.25 1.76
CA VAL A 84 -10.03 13.58 1.26
C VAL A 84 -8.90 14.14 0.39
N GLY A 85 -9.19 14.47 -0.86
CA GLY A 85 -8.22 15.04 -1.81
C GLY A 85 -7.23 14.01 -2.37
N ALA A 86 -6.21 14.48 -3.12
CA ALA A 86 -5.37 13.60 -3.94
C ALA A 86 -3.96 13.29 -3.36
N TYR A 87 -3.53 13.98 -2.30
CA TYR A 87 -2.12 14.05 -1.92
C TYR A 87 -1.67 13.06 -0.83
N ASP A 88 -2.60 12.39 -0.15
CA ASP A 88 -2.30 11.56 1.02
C ASP A 88 -2.31 10.05 0.75
N ARG A 89 -2.39 9.63 -0.52
CA ARG A 89 -2.56 8.20 -0.86
C ARG A 89 -1.39 7.34 -0.37
N GLY A 90 -0.19 7.92 -0.36
CA GLY A 90 1.00 7.29 0.21
C GLY A 90 0.91 7.10 1.72
N LEU A 91 0.28 8.03 2.45
CA LEU A 91 0.06 7.89 3.89
C LEU A 91 -0.93 6.78 4.19
N PHE A 92 -2.03 6.71 3.41
CA PHE A 92 -3.00 5.63 3.54
C PHE A 92 -2.41 4.28 3.18
N ALA A 93 -1.66 4.18 2.07
CA ALA A 93 -0.98 2.94 1.69
C ALA A 93 -0.02 2.44 2.80
N LEU A 94 0.74 3.33 3.43
CA LEU A 94 1.60 3.00 4.57
C LEU A 94 0.80 2.56 5.80
N ALA A 95 -0.28 3.28 6.13
CA ALA A 95 -1.12 2.95 7.26
C ALA A 95 -1.82 1.59 7.07
N TYR A 96 -2.29 1.30 5.85
CA TYR A 96 -2.89 0.02 5.50
C TYR A 96 -1.87 -1.13 5.57
N ALA A 97 -0.66 -0.91 5.03
CA ALA A 97 0.41 -1.89 5.10
C ALA A 97 0.77 -2.23 6.55
N PHE A 98 0.87 -1.22 7.42
CA PHE A 98 1.14 -1.44 8.83
C PHE A 98 0.06 -2.31 9.49
N GLU A 99 -1.23 -2.01 9.25
CA GLU A 99 -2.32 -2.80 9.82
C GLU A 99 -2.30 -4.25 9.37
N LEU A 100 -2.10 -4.49 8.07
CA LEU A 100 -2.04 -5.85 7.52
C LEU A 100 -0.89 -6.65 8.15
N VAL A 101 0.29 -6.02 8.31
CA VAL A 101 1.46 -6.66 8.94
C VAL A 101 1.17 -7.08 10.38
N ILE A 102 0.36 -6.33 11.12
CA ILE A 102 -0.01 -6.68 12.50
C ILE A 102 -1.29 -7.54 12.59
N GLY A 103 -1.80 -8.05 11.47
CA GLY A 103 -2.95 -8.95 11.41
C GLY A 103 -4.32 -8.25 11.47
N ASN A 104 -4.36 -6.95 11.23
CA ASN A 104 -5.58 -6.15 11.19
C ASN A 104 -6.09 -5.95 9.76
N ALA A 105 -7.38 -5.68 9.63
CA ALA A 105 -8.04 -5.40 8.36
C ALA A 105 -8.25 -3.88 8.20
N PRO A 106 -7.49 -3.18 7.33
CA PRO A 106 -7.46 -1.72 7.28
C PRO A 106 -8.80 -1.06 6.93
N GLU A 107 -9.64 -1.74 6.15
CA GLU A 107 -10.98 -1.27 5.75
C GLU A 107 -11.95 -1.18 6.93
N LYS A 108 -11.62 -1.78 8.08
CA LYS A 108 -12.40 -1.71 9.33
C LYS A 108 -12.05 -0.51 10.21
N PHE A 109 -11.22 0.41 9.71
CA PHE A 109 -10.81 1.59 10.46
C PHE A 109 -11.09 2.90 9.71
N LEU A 110 -11.41 3.93 10.48
CA LEU A 110 -11.44 5.32 10.05
C LEU A 110 -10.17 6.01 10.53
N TYR A 111 -9.34 6.47 9.59
CA TYR A 111 -8.07 7.14 9.89
C TYR A 111 -8.26 8.65 10.05
N ASP A 112 -7.56 9.24 11.02
CA ASP A 112 -7.53 10.70 11.17
C ASP A 112 -6.50 11.30 10.20
N GLN A 113 -6.94 11.54 8.96
CA GLN A 113 -6.10 12.06 7.87
C GLN A 113 -5.35 13.35 8.25
N SER A 114 -5.99 14.21 9.03
CA SER A 114 -5.41 15.50 9.44
C SER A 114 -4.11 15.35 10.23
N LYS A 115 -3.93 14.21 10.93
CA LYS A 115 -2.76 13.91 11.75
C LYS A 115 -1.75 12.99 11.08
N MET A 116 -2.10 12.33 9.97
CA MET A 116 -1.23 11.31 9.36
C MET A 116 0.14 11.84 8.94
N ARG A 117 0.22 13.06 8.40
CA ARG A 117 1.52 13.65 7.99
C ARG A 117 2.44 13.90 9.17
N ALA A 118 1.91 14.49 10.24
CA ALA A 118 2.67 14.76 11.45
C ALA A 118 3.11 13.44 12.12
N HIS A 119 2.23 12.45 12.13
CA HIS A 119 2.53 11.10 12.63
C HIS A 119 3.64 10.40 11.85
N LEU A 120 3.60 10.44 10.52
CA LEU A 120 4.67 9.85 9.70
C LEU A 120 6.02 10.53 9.96
N ARG A 121 6.03 11.87 10.04
CA ARG A 121 7.25 12.61 10.40
C ARG A 121 7.81 12.13 11.73
N PHE A 122 6.96 12.04 12.75
CA PHE A 122 7.34 11.51 14.06
C PHE A 122 7.91 10.08 13.97
N CYS A 123 7.28 9.18 13.21
CA CYS A 123 7.76 7.81 13.04
C CYS A 123 9.16 7.76 12.39
N LEU A 124 9.38 8.58 11.36
CA LEU A 124 10.67 8.66 10.66
C LEU A 124 11.77 9.26 11.53
N GLU A 125 11.49 10.36 12.24
CA GLU A 125 12.43 11.00 13.17
C GLU A 125 12.86 10.06 14.30
N ASN A 126 11.98 9.16 14.72
CA ASN A 126 12.24 8.18 15.78
C ASN A 126 12.68 6.80 15.25
N ASN A 127 12.85 6.63 13.93
CA ASN A 127 13.17 5.34 13.28
C ASN A 127 12.25 4.18 13.73
N LYS A 128 10.99 4.47 14.00
CA LYS A 128 10.03 3.50 14.52
C LYS A 128 8.65 3.76 13.95
N LEU A 129 8.19 2.87 13.07
CA LEU A 129 6.83 2.90 12.56
C LEU A 129 5.87 2.34 13.61
N VAL A 130 4.83 3.12 13.92
CA VAL A 130 3.74 2.71 14.81
C VAL A 130 2.40 3.00 14.14
N SER A 131 1.35 2.31 14.58
CA SER A 131 -0.01 2.47 14.08
C SER A 131 -0.39 3.95 13.96
N PHE A 132 -0.97 4.30 12.82
CA PHE A 132 -1.58 5.62 12.63
C PHE A 132 -2.82 5.76 13.52
N LEU A 133 -3.17 7.00 13.88
CA LEU A 133 -4.37 7.28 14.67
C LEU A 133 -5.63 6.91 13.87
N LYS A 134 -6.46 6.07 14.46
CA LYS A 134 -7.66 5.54 13.83
C LYS A 134 -8.70 5.09 14.85
N VAL A 135 -9.96 4.99 14.42
CA VAL A 135 -11.06 4.41 15.20
C VAL A 135 -11.65 3.22 14.45
N LYS A 136 -12.01 2.16 15.16
CA LYS A 136 -12.66 1.00 14.55
C LYS A 136 -14.09 1.35 14.18
N ILE A 137 -14.49 1.08 12.95
CA ILE A 137 -15.88 1.20 12.53
C ILE A 137 -16.59 -0.13 12.78
N SER A 138 -17.80 -0.04 13.35
CA SER A 138 -18.68 -1.16 13.70
C SER A 138 -19.55 -1.58 12.53
#